data_AF-A0A819HJG2-F1
#
_entry.id   AF-A0A819HJG2-F1
#
_cell.length_a   1.000
_cell.length_b   1.000
_cell.length_c   1.000
_cell.angle_alpha   90.00
_cell.angle_beta   90.00
_cell.angle_gamma   90.00
#
_symmetry.space_group_name_H-M   'P 1'
#
loop_
_entity.id
_entity.type
_entity.pdbx_description
1 polymer ?
#
loop_
_entity_poly.entity_id
_entity_poly.type
_entity_poly.pdbx_seq_one_letter_code
_entity_poly.pdbx_strand_id
1 'polypeptide(L)'
;MEIEVVYKLTCKTCDQVYIGQTKLDVKDRMKQHKEGLRKPETSRAVDHMIKNKNNVIDFCKPEIIGRDTHKKRREIKETLLSLEHQNPYNKISHELMIFTS
;
A
#
# COMPACT_ATOMS: atom_id res chain seq x y z
N MET A 1 13.88 -3.72 -13.29
CA MET A 1 13.39 -4.13 -11.95
C MET A 1 12.92 -2.88 -11.25
N GLU A 2 11.79 -2.96 -10.56
CA GLU A 2 11.26 -1.84 -9.76
C GLU A 2 11.42 -2.21 -8.29
N ILE A 3 12.56 -1.84 -7.72
CA ILE A 3 12.92 -2.08 -6.32
C ILE A 3 12.99 -0.76 -5.58
N GLU A 4 12.84 -0.80 -4.26
CA GLU A 4 13.01 0.38 -3.41
C GLU A 4 12.03 1.51 -3.74
N VAL A 5 10.76 1.13 -3.87
CA VAL A 5 9.70 2.01 -4.35
C VAL A 5 8.53 2.09 -3.37
N VAL A 6 7.77 3.16 -3.51
CA VAL A 6 6.43 3.34 -2.96
C VAL A 6 5.45 3.16 -4.11
N TYR A 7 4.45 2.32 -3.92
CA TYR A 7 3.45 1.97 -4.92
C TYR A 7 2.03 2.19 -4.41
N LYS A 8 1.11 2.40 -5.34
CA LYS A 8 -0.33 2.52 -5.12
C LYS A 8 -1.04 1.32 -5.73
N LEU A 9 -2.00 0.75 -4.98
CA LEU A 9 -2.96 -0.22 -5.50
C LEU A 9 -4.36 0.38 -5.41
N THR A 10 -5.12 0.25 -6.49
CA THR A 10 -6.52 0.67 -6.55
C THR A 10 -7.44 -0.51 -6.27
N CYS A 11 -8.53 -0.24 -5.55
CA CYS A 11 -9.67 -1.16 -5.52
C CYS A 11 -10.54 -0.92 -6.77
N LYS A 12 -11.02 -1.99 -7.41
CA LYS A 12 -11.88 -1.89 -8.61
C LYS A 12 -13.35 -1.67 -8.28
N THR A 13 -13.71 -1.81 -7.01
CA THR A 13 -15.09 -1.87 -6.54
C THR A 13 -15.41 -0.81 -5.49
N CYS A 14 -14.41 -0.04 -5.05
CA CYS A 14 -14.60 1.17 -4.27
C CYS A 14 -13.47 2.17 -4.55
N ASP A 15 -13.64 3.41 -4.12
CA ASP A 15 -12.69 4.50 -4.38
C ASP A 15 -11.46 4.49 -3.46
N GLN A 16 -11.29 3.46 -2.64
CA GLN A 16 -10.18 3.37 -1.70
C GLN A 16 -8.90 2.88 -2.38
N VAL A 17 -7.77 3.36 -1.85
CA VAL A 17 -6.43 2.98 -2.31
C VAL A 17 -5.57 2.41 -1.19
N TYR A 18 -4.59 1.59 -1.57
CA TYR A 18 -3.50 1.16 -0.71
C TYR A 18 -2.21 1.83 -1.15
N ILE A 19 -1.50 2.43 -0.20
CA ILE A 19 -0.13 2.86 -0.43
C ILE A 19 0.78 1.89 0.30
N GLY A 20 1.77 1.32 -0.40
CA GLY A 20 2.74 0.42 0.20
C GLY A 20 4.14 0.73 -0.26
N GLN A 21 5.15 0.28 0.49
CA GLN A 21 6.53 0.27 0.03
C GLN A 21 7.12 -1.13 -0.06
N THR A 22 8.17 -1.28 -0.86
CA THR A 22 8.92 -2.53 -0.96
C THR A 22 10.40 -2.30 -1.19
N LYS A 23 11.23 -3.16 -0.58
CA LYS A 23 12.66 -3.32 -0.92
C LYS A 23 12.90 -4.40 -1.99
N LEU A 24 11.90 -5.26 -2.21
CA LEU A 24 11.90 -6.31 -3.23
C LEU A 24 11.35 -5.76 -4.54
N ASP A 25 11.50 -6.50 -5.63
CA ASP A 25 10.82 -6.16 -6.88
C ASP A 25 9.31 -6.12 -6.64
N VAL A 26 8.65 -5.07 -7.15
CA VAL A 26 7.21 -4.84 -6.99
C VAL A 26 6.40 -6.05 -7.46
N LYS A 27 6.81 -6.73 -8.54
CA LYS A 27 6.10 -7.91 -9.04
C LYS A 27 6.12 -9.04 -8.01
N ASP A 28 7.24 -9.24 -7.33
CA ASP A 28 7.35 -10.26 -6.30
C ASP A 28 6.57 -9.87 -5.04
N ARG A 29 6.54 -8.58 -4.69
CA ARG A 29 5.65 -8.07 -3.63
C ARG A 29 4.18 -8.32 -3.95
N MET A 30 3.74 -8.13 -5.19
CA MET A 30 2.35 -8.42 -5.61
C MET A 30 2.02 -9.91 -5.50
N LYS A 31 2.96 -10.80 -5.86
CA LYS A 31 2.80 -12.26 -5.66
C LYS A 31 2.62 -12.58 -4.18
N GLN A 32 3.45 -12.00 -3.30
CA GLN A 32 3.34 -12.19 -1.86
C GLN A 32 1.98 -11.75 -1.31
N HIS A 33 1.43 -10.62 -1.78
CA HIS A 33 0.08 -10.20 -1.40
C HIS A 33 -0.98 -11.22 -1.84
N LYS A 34 -0.90 -11.72 -3.08
CA LYS A 34 -1.84 -12.75 -3.59
C LYS A 34 -1.74 -14.05 -2.81
N GLU A 35 -0.54 -14.49 -2.46
CA GLU A 35 -0.33 -15.69 -1.64
C GLU A 35 -0.81 -15.50 -0.19
N GLY A 36 -0.65 -14.28 0.34
CA GLY A 36 -1.12 -13.89 1.67
C GLY A 36 -2.63 -14.01 1.87
N LEU A 37 -3.43 -14.03 0.79
CA LEU A 37 -4.88 -14.31 0.85
C LEU A 37 -5.21 -15.67 1.44
N ARG A 38 -4.26 -16.61 1.41
CA ARG A 38 -4.43 -17.98 1.91
C ARG A 38 -3.85 -18.17 3.31
N LYS A 39 -3.32 -17.13 3.94
CA LYS A 39 -2.62 -17.18 5.24
C LYS A 39 -3.41 -16.43 6.32
N PRO A 40 -3.27 -16.80 7.61
CA PRO A 40 -3.92 -16.10 8.72
C PRO A 40 -3.30 -14.72 9.02
N GLU A 41 -2.00 -14.55 8.77
CA GLU A 41 -1.34 -13.24 8.85
C GLU A 41 -1.43 -12.53 7.50
N THR A 42 -2.16 -11.42 7.45
CA THR A 42 -2.42 -10.75 6.17
C THR A 42 -2.05 -9.27 6.16
N SER A 43 -1.55 -8.83 5.01
CA SER A 43 -1.30 -7.42 4.72
C SER A 43 -2.61 -6.62 4.74
N ARG A 44 -2.54 -5.31 4.95
CA ARG A 44 -3.74 -4.45 4.96
C ARG A 44 -4.53 -4.49 3.65
N ALA A 45 -3.84 -4.67 2.51
CA ALA A 45 -4.49 -4.95 1.23
C ALA A 45 -5.36 -6.21 1.26
N VAL A 46 -4.86 -7.28 1.89
CA VAL A 46 -5.64 -8.51 2.02
C VAL A 46 -6.81 -8.32 3.00
N ASP A 47 -6.58 -7.66 4.13
CA ASP A 47 -7.64 -7.30 5.09
C ASP A 47 -8.80 -6.54 4.43
N HIS A 48 -8.51 -5.62 3.49
CA HIS A 48 -9.54 -4.86 2.78
C HIS A 48 -10.48 -5.76 1.95
N MET A 49 -9.97 -6.86 1.38
CA MET A 49 -10.76 -7.85 0.66
C MET A 49 -11.43 -8.87 1.60
N ILE A 50 -10.83 -9.19 2.74
CA ILE A 50 -11.43 -10.09 3.73
C ILE A 50 -12.63 -9.44 4.42
N LYS A 51 -12.51 -8.17 4.80
CA LYS A 51 -13.58 -7.42 5.49
C LYS A 51 -14.82 -7.21 4.62
N ASN A 52 -14.64 -7.08 3.30
CA ASN A 52 -15.73 -7.02 2.34
C ASN A 52 -15.34 -7.85 1.12
N LYS A 53 -15.96 -9.03 0.98
CA LYS A 53 -15.67 -10.00 -0.08
C LYS A 53 -15.95 -9.48 -1.49
N ASN A 54 -16.71 -8.39 -1.62
CA ASN A 54 -16.94 -7.73 -2.91
C ASN A 54 -15.75 -6.85 -3.31
N ASN A 55 -14.81 -6.56 -2.41
CA ASN A 55 -13.65 -5.73 -2.72
C ASN A 55 -12.64 -6.47 -3.59
N VAL A 56 -12.26 -5.86 -4.71
CA VAL A 56 -11.29 -6.44 -5.66
C VAL A 56 -10.11 -5.50 -5.86
N ILE A 57 -8.94 -5.85 -5.36
CA ILE A 57 -7.71 -5.06 -5.54
C ILE A 57 -7.03 -5.42 -6.87
N ASP A 58 -6.59 -4.40 -7.62
CA ASP A 58 -5.78 -4.61 -8.83
C ASP A 58 -4.29 -4.82 -8.52
N PHE A 59 -3.90 -6.06 -8.20
CA PHE A 59 -2.49 -6.43 -8.04
C PHE A 59 -1.72 -6.53 -9.37
N CYS A 60 -2.37 -6.42 -10.52
CA CYS A 60 -1.73 -6.55 -11.83
C CYS A 60 -1.20 -5.20 -12.34
N LYS A 61 -1.72 -4.09 -11.81
CA LYS A 61 -1.34 -2.73 -12.20
C LYS A 61 -0.92 -1.89 -10.98
N PRO A 62 0.15 -2.27 -10.27
CA PRO A 62 0.72 -1.38 -9.26
C PRO A 62 1.26 -0.12 -9.91
N GLU A 63 0.88 1.05 -9.40
CA GLU A 63 1.39 2.33 -9.88
C GLU A 63 2.56 2.76 -9.00
N ILE A 64 3.72 3.04 -9.60
CA ILE A 64 4.88 3.54 -8.85
C ILE A 64 4.77 5.05 -8.68
N ILE A 65 4.58 5.48 -7.44
CA ILE A 65 4.36 6.89 -7.07
C ILE A 65 5.55 7.49 -6.34
N GLY A 66 6.56 6.69 -6.00
CA GLY A 66 7.78 7.17 -5.38
C GLY A 66 8.91 6.15 -5.45
N ARG A 67 10.16 6.65 -5.40
CA ARG A 67 11.38 5.83 -5.28
C ARG A 67 12.27 6.43 -4.21
N ASP A 68 12.91 5.57 -3.42
CA ASP A 68 13.95 5.98 -2.48
C ASP A 68 14.73 4.75 -2.02
N THR A 69 16.06 4.81 -2.03
CA THR A 69 16.89 3.69 -1.57
C THR A 69 16.95 3.61 -0.03
N HIS A 70 16.69 4.72 0.66
CA HIS A 70 16.75 4.77 2.12
C HIS A 70 15.40 4.36 2.72
N LYS A 71 15.40 3.26 3.48
CA LYS A 71 14.20 2.72 4.13
C LYS A 71 13.39 3.78 4.88
N LYS A 72 14.04 4.58 5.74
CA LYS A 72 13.36 5.62 6.54
C LYS A 72 12.66 6.67 5.65
N ARG A 73 13.31 7.07 4.56
CA ARG A 73 12.72 8.03 3.62
C ARG A 73 11.54 7.42 2.86
N ARG A 74 11.60 6.13 2.50
CA ARG A 74 10.45 5.41 1.94
C ARG A 74 9.27 5.34 2.91
N GLU A 75 9.52 5.06 4.18
CA GLU A 75 8.47 4.99 5.21
C GLU A 75 7.79 6.36 5.42
N ILE A 76 8.57 7.44 5.41
CA ILE A 76 8.03 8.80 5.45
C ILE A 76 7.19 9.08 4.20
N LYS A 77 7.70 8.76 3.01
CA LYS A 77 6.97 8.92 1.73
C LYS A 77 5.66 8.13 1.73
N GLU A 78 5.69 6.85 2.09
CA GLU A 78 4.50 6.00 2.21
C GLU A 78 3.46 6.61 3.15
N THR A 79 3.89 7.14 4.29
CA THR A 79 3.00 7.77 5.27
C THR A 79 2.37 9.05 4.72
N LEU A 80 3.17 9.96 4.17
CA LEU A 80 2.67 11.21 3.57
C LEU A 80 1.70 10.94 2.41
N LEU A 81 2.08 10.05 1.50
CA LEU A 81 1.24 9.67 0.36
C LEU A 81 -0.03 8.97 0.81
N SER A 82 -0.01 8.20 1.90
CA SER A 82 -1.22 7.62 2.49
C SER A 82 -2.17 8.72 2.98
N LEU A 83 -1.65 9.73 3.69
CA LEU A 83 -2.42 10.83 4.25
C LEU A 83 -3.03 11.75 3.18
N GLU A 84 -2.36 11.92 2.03
CA GLU A 84 -2.83 12.76 0.93
C GLU A 84 -4.05 12.18 0.19
N HIS A 85 -4.24 10.85 0.20
CA HIS A 85 -5.34 10.23 -0.54
C HIS A 85 -6.62 10.20 0.31
N GLN A 86 -7.77 10.48 -0.30
CA GLN A 86 -9.06 10.31 0.37
C GLN A 86 -9.31 8.82 0.60
N ASN A 87 -9.39 8.41 1.87
CA ASN A 87 -9.76 7.06 2.32
C ASN A 87 -8.73 5.93 2.03
N PRO A 88 -7.49 6.03 2.54
CA PRO A 88 -6.54 4.92 2.49
C PRO A 88 -6.98 3.84 3.48
N TYR A 89 -7.01 2.57 3.09
CA TYR A 89 -7.19 1.46 4.07
C TYR A 89 -5.87 1.03 4.73
N ASN A 90 -4.83 1.87 4.64
CA ASN A 90 -3.63 1.77 5.45
C ASN A 90 -3.98 1.93 6.93
N LYS A 91 -3.34 1.15 7.82
CA LYS A 91 -3.38 1.45 9.26
C LYS A 91 -2.30 2.50 9.52
N ILE A 92 -2.68 3.77 9.57
CA ILE A 92 -1.80 4.84 10.03
C ILE A 92 -1.61 4.62 11.54
N SER A 93 -0.46 4.08 11.93
CA SER A 93 -0.17 3.77 13.34
C SER A 93 0.28 4.99 14.14
N HIS A 94 0.66 6.07 13.45
CA HIS A 94 1.14 7.31 14.06
C HIS A 94 0.46 8.48 13.37
N GLU A 95 -0.37 9.20 14.11
CA GLU A 95 -0.95 10.47 13.66
C GLU A 95 0.17 11.51 13.62
N LEU A 96 0.54 11.95 12.42
CA LEU A 96 1.47 13.05 12.24
C LEU A 96 0.68 14.35 12.42
N MET A 97 0.76 14.95 13.61
CA MET A 97 0.28 16.32 13.81
C MET A 97 1.23 17.29 13.08
N ILE A 98 0.95 17.54 11.81
CA ILE A 98 1.64 18.57 11.03
C ILE A 98 1.01 19.91 11.40
N PHE A 99 1.67 20.69 12.26
CA PHE A 99 1.29 22.07 12.50
C PHE A 99 1.70 22.91 11.28
N THR A 100 0.72 23.41 10.54
CA THR A 100 0.96 24.44 9.52
C THR A 100 1.08 25.79 10.22
N SER A 101 2.23 26.45 10.06
CA SER A 101 2.47 27.82 10.53
C SER A 101 1.65 28.86 9.76
#